data_AF-A0A7U5BZW1-F1
#
_entry.id   AF-A0A7U5BZW1-F1
#
_cell.length_a   1.000
_cell.length_b   1.000
_cell.length_c   1.000
_cell.angle_alpha   90.00
_cell.angle_beta   90.00
_cell.angle_gamma   90.00
#
_symmetry.space_group_name_H-M   'P 1'
#
loop_
_entity.id
_entity.type
_entity.pdbx_description
1 polymer ?
#
loop_
_entity_poly.entity_id
_entity_poly.type
_entity_poly.pdbx_seq_one_letter_code
_entity_poly.pdbx_strand_id
1 'polypeptide(L)'
;MAQDKKKPGWLKPLAFGALLAVLGHLLTIGLIPSVIMNIAMKRIAEASGGINRLAHGNMVTPQNQQIVRSSPDLAYSTCALDLSKGPVRVFIGKGADYTSAAFYAGNTDNVFTLNDRKIGPEGAQIMVVSARSPIAAKPGEVVVSLPSDKGLLLVRRLAPSAEAFKRVQGERAKDFCRTVTDGM
;
A
#
# COMPACT_ATOMS: atom_id res chain seq x y z
N MET A 1 8.43 -20.27 -68.30
CA MET A 1 8.69 -19.02 -67.55
C MET A 1 7.88 -19.07 -66.26
N ALA A 2 8.50 -19.42 -65.13
CA ALA A 2 7.82 -19.44 -63.83
C ALA A 2 8.06 -18.07 -63.15
N GLN A 3 6.98 -17.31 -62.92
CA GLN A 3 7.04 -16.05 -62.20
C GLN A 3 7.36 -16.33 -60.72
N ASP A 4 8.52 -15.87 -60.28
CA ASP A 4 8.92 -15.82 -58.88
C ASP A 4 8.06 -14.76 -58.17
N LYS A 5 7.03 -15.21 -57.44
CA LYS A 5 6.14 -14.31 -56.67
C LYS A 5 6.92 -13.74 -55.49
N LYS A 6 7.53 -12.55 -55.67
CA LYS A 6 8.13 -11.76 -54.58
C LYS A 6 7.11 -11.65 -53.44
N LYS A 7 7.41 -12.28 -52.30
CA LYS A 7 6.60 -12.15 -51.08
C LYS A 7 6.45 -10.66 -50.74
N PRO A 8 5.23 -10.18 -50.45
CA PRO A 8 5.00 -8.77 -50.16
C PRO A 8 5.89 -8.33 -49.00
N GLY A 9 6.60 -7.20 -49.16
CA GLY A 9 7.55 -6.65 -48.19
C GLY A 9 6.95 -6.26 -46.83
N TRP A 10 5.66 -6.52 -46.62
CA TRP A 10 4.88 -6.21 -45.44
C TRP A 10 5.10 -7.15 -44.26
N LEU A 11 5.69 -8.34 -44.47
CA LEU A 11 5.97 -9.28 -43.38
C LEU A 11 6.92 -8.70 -42.33
N LYS A 12 7.95 -7.96 -42.75
CA LYS A 12 8.91 -7.31 -41.83
C LYS A 12 8.28 -6.21 -40.97
N PRO A 13 7.59 -5.20 -41.53
CA PRO A 13 6.93 -4.18 -40.71
C PRO A 13 5.80 -4.75 -39.85
N LEU A 14 5.08 -5.78 -40.30
CA LEU A 14 4.08 -6.45 -39.46
C LEU A 14 4.72 -7.19 -38.28
N ALA A 15 5.79 -7.95 -38.51
CA ALA A 15 6.51 -8.63 -37.44
C ALA A 15 7.11 -7.63 -36.44
N PHE A 16 7.66 -6.51 -36.94
CA PHE A 16 8.18 -5.45 -36.09
C PHE A 16 7.07 -4.78 -35.27
N GLY A 17 5.94 -4.44 -35.88
CA GLY A 17 4.78 -3.89 -35.19
C GLY A 17 4.23 -4.83 -34.12
N ALA A 18 4.12 -6.13 -34.43
CA ALA A 18 3.70 -7.15 -33.47
C ALA A 18 4.69 -7.27 -32.30
N LEU A 19 5.99 -7.26 -32.58
CA LEU A 19 7.03 -7.27 -31.55
C LEU A 19 6.91 -6.07 -30.61
N LEU A 20 6.76 -4.86 -31.16
CA LEU A 20 6.57 -3.64 -30.36
C LEU A 20 5.29 -3.69 -29.53
N ALA A 21 4.19 -4.21 -30.08
CA ALA A 21 2.93 -4.36 -29.37
C ALA A 21 3.07 -5.34 -28.19
N VAL A 22 3.73 -6.49 -28.40
CA VAL A 22 4.00 -7.47 -27.33
C VAL A 22 4.89 -6.87 -26.25
N LEU A 23 6.01 -6.23 -26.63
CA LEU A 23 6.91 -5.59 -25.68
C LEU A 23 6.21 -4.48 -24.90
N GLY A 24 5.49 -3.60 -25.58
CA GLY A 24 4.73 -2.52 -24.95
C GLY A 24 3.67 -3.05 -23.99
N HIS A 25 2.96 -4.12 -24.36
CA HIS A 25 1.98 -4.77 -23.49
C HIS A 25 2.62 -5.36 -22.22
N LEU A 26 3.68 -6.15 -22.38
CA LEU A 26 4.38 -6.79 -21.26
C LEU A 26 5.00 -5.74 -20.31
N LEU A 27 5.63 -4.70 -20.86
CA LEU A 27 6.17 -3.59 -20.08
C LEU A 27 5.07 -2.84 -19.34
N THR A 28 3.93 -2.58 -20.01
CA THR A 28 2.80 -1.87 -19.38
C THR A 28 2.26 -2.68 -18.21
N ILE A 29 1.91 -3.95 -18.40
CA ILE A 29 1.36 -4.79 -17.33
C ILE A 29 2.37 -5.00 -16.20
N GLY A 30 3.66 -5.17 -16.52
CA GLY A 30 4.70 -5.38 -15.52
C GLY A 30 5.00 -4.14 -14.67
N LEU A 31 4.90 -2.94 -15.25
CA LEU A 31 5.30 -1.69 -14.57
C LEU A 31 4.12 -0.90 -13.99
N ILE A 32 2.91 -1.02 -14.57
CA ILE A 32 1.76 -0.20 -14.18
C ILE A 32 1.43 -0.25 -12.67
N PRO A 33 1.46 -1.41 -11.97
CA PRO A 33 1.10 -1.43 -10.56
C PRO A 33 2.10 -0.63 -9.72
N SER A 34 3.39 -0.82 -9.97
CA SER A 34 4.46 -0.13 -9.26
C SER A 34 4.47 1.38 -9.54
N VAL A 35 4.20 1.79 -10.78
CA VAL A 35 4.10 3.21 -11.15
C VAL A 35 2.93 3.88 -10.43
N ILE A 36 1.74 3.28 -10.46
CA ILE A 36 0.55 3.80 -9.78
C ILE A 36 0.79 3.86 -8.27
N MET A 37 1.36 2.80 -7.69
CA MET A 37 1.66 2.74 -6.27
C MET A 37 2.63 3.83 -5.83
N ASN A 38 3.69 4.09 -6.61
CA ASN A 38 4.63 5.17 -6.34
C ASN A 38 3.96 6.54 -6.37
N ILE A 39 3.04 6.78 -7.31
CA ILE A 39 2.25 8.02 -7.38
C ILE A 39 1.32 8.14 -6.16
N ALA A 40 0.62 7.07 -5.80
CA ALA A 40 -0.26 7.04 -4.64
C ALA A 40 0.51 7.31 -3.33
N MET A 41 1.65 6.64 -3.13
CA MET A 41 2.51 6.86 -1.96
C MET A 41 3.04 8.30 -1.88
N LYS A 42 3.42 8.92 -3.00
CA LYS A 42 3.82 10.34 -3.02
C LYS A 42 2.69 11.26 -2.56
N ARG A 43 1.50 11.10 -3.13
CA ARG A 43 0.31 11.90 -2.75
C ARG A 43 -0.08 11.71 -1.29
N ILE A 44 -0.01 10.47 -0.79
CA ILE A 44 -0.27 10.16 0.61
C ILE A 44 0.77 10.81 1.51
N ALA A 45 2.06 10.71 1.16
CA ALA A 45 3.15 11.33 1.91
C ALA A 45 3.00 12.86 1.94
N GLU A 46 2.64 13.49 0.83
CA GLU A 46 2.36 14.94 0.78
C GLU A 46 1.20 15.32 1.70
N ALA A 47 0.09 14.57 1.65
CA ALA A 47 -1.07 14.80 2.50
C ALA A 47 -0.81 14.54 3.99
N SER A 48 0.11 13.64 4.34
CA SER A 48 0.51 13.32 5.72
C SER A 48 1.64 14.20 6.26
N GLY A 49 2.15 15.14 5.45
CA GLY A 49 3.32 15.97 5.81
C GLY A 49 4.63 15.17 5.91
N GLY A 50 4.74 14.05 5.17
CA GLY A 50 5.95 13.27 5.00
C GLY A 50 5.71 11.75 4.88
N ILE A 51 6.73 11.03 4.42
CA ILE A 51 6.81 9.56 4.50
C ILE A 51 6.87 9.10 5.96
N ASN A 52 6.51 7.84 6.20
CA ASN A 52 6.51 7.23 7.54
C ASN A 52 5.72 8.08 8.53
N ARG A 53 4.57 8.60 8.10
CA ARG A 53 3.60 9.31 8.94
C ARG A 53 2.22 8.81 8.63
N LEU A 54 1.45 8.57 9.68
CA LEU A 54 0.08 8.11 9.55
C LEU A 54 -0.82 9.33 9.29
N ALA A 55 -1.62 9.27 8.22
CA ALA A 55 -2.69 10.22 7.94
C ALA A 55 -4.04 9.55 8.11
N HIS A 56 -4.98 10.34 8.64
CA HIS A 56 -6.34 9.91 8.89
C HIS A 56 -7.27 10.55 7.87
N GLY A 57 -7.93 9.74 7.06
CA GLY A 57 -8.90 10.23 6.08
C GLY A 57 -10.17 10.75 6.76
N ASN A 58 -10.81 11.71 6.10
CA ASN A 58 -12.17 12.16 6.44
C ASN A 58 -13.19 11.05 6.18
N MET A 59 -14.42 11.26 6.64
CA MET A 59 -15.54 10.38 6.29
C MET A 59 -15.69 10.35 4.76
N VAL A 60 -15.86 9.15 4.22
CA VAL A 60 -15.97 8.93 2.79
C VAL A 60 -17.31 9.46 2.28
N THR A 61 -17.24 10.30 1.26
CA THR A 61 -18.37 10.80 0.49
C THR A 61 -18.13 10.53 -0.99
N PRO A 62 -19.16 10.60 -1.85
CA PRO A 62 -18.96 10.49 -3.29
C PRO A 62 -17.97 11.52 -3.86
N GLN A 63 -17.76 12.64 -3.18
CA GLN A 63 -16.91 13.75 -3.61
C GLN A 63 -15.44 13.64 -3.14
N ASN A 64 -15.12 12.75 -2.19
CA ASN A 64 -13.79 12.73 -1.56
C ASN A 64 -13.09 11.35 -1.57
N GLN A 65 -13.45 10.48 -2.51
CA GLN A 65 -12.92 9.11 -2.64
C GLN A 65 -11.43 9.09 -3.07
N GLN A 66 -10.53 9.28 -2.12
CA GLN A 66 -9.08 9.21 -2.34
C GLN A 66 -8.60 7.77 -2.64
N ILE A 67 -9.34 6.78 -2.15
CA ILE A 67 -9.12 5.36 -2.44
C ILE A 67 -10.17 4.93 -3.45
N VAL A 68 -9.72 4.37 -4.57
CA VAL A 68 -10.62 3.90 -5.64
C VAL A 68 -11.59 2.86 -5.08
N ARG A 69 -12.90 3.11 -5.29
CA ARG A 69 -14.00 2.27 -4.80
C ARG A 69 -13.99 2.09 -3.27
N SER A 70 -13.71 3.16 -2.53
CA SER A 70 -13.83 3.20 -1.07
C SER A 70 -15.26 2.89 -0.61
N SER A 71 -15.41 2.00 0.36
CA SER A 71 -16.67 1.81 1.09
C SER A 71 -17.00 3.06 1.93
N PRO A 72 -18.24 3.57 1.90
CA PRO A 72 -18.68 4.68 2.74
C PRO A 72 -18.76 4.31 4.23
N ASP A 73 -18.83 3.01 4.54
CA ASP A 73 -18.96 2.51 5.92
C ASP A 73 -17.61 2.38 6.63
N LEU A 74 -16.51 2.80 6.01
CA LEU A 74 -15.17 2.62 6.53
C LEU A 74 -14.43 3.96 6.66
N ALA A 75 -13.82 4.16 7.82
CA ALA A 75 -12.81 5.19 8.02
C ALA A 75 -11.43 4.64 7.65
N TYR A 76 -10.70 5.39 6.83
CA TYR A 76 -9.38 4.98 6.34
C TYR A 76 -8.27 5.77 7.02
N SER A 77 -7.15 5.10 7.30
CA SER A 77 -5.88 5.76 7.61
C SER A 77 -4.77 5.15 6.77
N THR A 78 -3.82 5.95 6.34
CA THR A 78 -2.76 5.54 5.42
C THR A 78 -1.39 5.97 5.93
N CYS A 79 -0.37 5.17 5.67
CA CYS A 79 1.03 5.57 5.83
C CYS A 79 1.83 5.09 4.63
N ALA A 80 2.44 6.02 3.89
CA ALA A 80 3.42 5.71 2.87
C ALA A 80 4.73 5.31 3.57
N LEU A 81 5.15 4.06 3.38
CA LEU A 81 6.30 3.45 4.03
C LEU A 81 7.56 3.62 3.17
N ASP A 82 8.64 4.01 3.83
CA ASP A 82 9.98 4.10 3.27
C ASP A 82 11.00 3.54 4.27
N LEU A 83 11.57 2.39 3.92
CA LEU A 83 12.52 1.65 4.72
C LEU A 83 13.98 1.89 4.30
N SER A 84 14.21 2.81 3.36
CA SER A 84 15.57 3.08 2.82
C SER A 84 16.55 3.58 3.89
N LYS A 85 16.03 4.13 5.00
CA LYS A 85 16.80 4.61 6.15
C LYS A 85 16.68 3.70 7.37
N GLY A 86 16.08 2.52 7.22
CA GLY A 86 15.87 1.57 8.30
C GLY A 86 14.39 1.27 8.59
N PRO A 87 14.13 0.50 9.66
CA PRO A 87 12.80 0.02 10.01
C PRO A 87 11.81 1.14 10.36
N VAL A 88 10.52 0.84 10.19
CA VAL A 88 9.41 1.73 10.55
C VAL A 88 8.56 1.06 11.61
N ARG A 89 8.31 1.77 12.71
CA ARG A 89 7.41 1.32 13.77
C ARG A 89 6.01 1.85 13.54
N VAL A 90 5.06 0.93 13.64
CA VAL A 90 3.63 1.19 13.48
C VAL A 90 2.92 0.72 14.75
N PHE A 91 1.98 1.53 15.22
CA PHE A 91 1.05 1.15 16.26
C PHE A 91 -0.38 1.39 15.80
N ILE A 92 -1.20 0.36 15.92
CA ILE A 92 -2.64 0.42 15.62
C ILE A 92 -3.41 0.05 16.88
N GLY A 93 -4.16 1.00 17.43
CA GLY A 93 -5.05 0.79 18.56
C GLY A 93 -6.23 -0.11 18.19
N LYS A 94 -6.68 -0.91 19.15
CA LYS A 94 -7.89 -1.72 19.01
C LYS A 94 -9.12 -0.83 18.91
N GLY A 95 -9.89 -0.97 17.84
CA GLY A 95 -11.20 -0.33 17.72
C GLY A 95 -12.28 -1.10 18.48
N ALA A 96 -13.39 -0.44 18.81
CA ALA A 96 -14.56 -1.09 19.40
C ALA A 96 -15.22 -2.08 18.42
N ASP A 97 -15.15 -1.76 17.12
CA ASP A 97 -15.70 -2.54 16.02
C ASP A 97 -14.60 -3.06 15.08
N TYR A 98 -15.01 -3.58 13.92
CA TYR A 98 -14.10 -4.09 12.90
C TYR A 98 -12.96 -3.11 12.61
N THR A 99 -11.73 -3.62 12.70
CA THR A 99 -10.49 -2.91 12.42
C THR A 99 -9.59 -3.84 11.62
N SER A 100 -8.96 -3.35 10.56
CA SER A 100 -7.91 -4.08 9.85
C SER A 100 -6.74 -3.18 9.49
N ALA A 101 -5.54 -3.76 9.47
CA ALA A 101 -4.32 -3.14 9.00
C ALA A 101 -3.71 -4.04 7.92
N ALA A 102 -3.69 -3.56 6.67
CA ALA A 102 -3.12 -4.26 5.53
C ALA A 102 -1.86 -3.55 5.04
N PHE A 103 -0.82 -4.34 4.78
CA PHE A 103 0.46 -3.87 4.29
C PHE A 103 0.63 -4.29 2.84
N TYR A 104 0.84 -3.31 1.97
CA TYR A 104 1.04 -3.51 0.55
C TYR A 104 2.47 -3.18 0.17
N ALA A 105 3.11 -4.04 -0.61
CA ALA A 105 4.43 -3.78 -1.18
C ALA A 105 4.35 -2.73 -2.30
N GLY A 106 5.51 -2.18 -2.68
CA GLY A 106 5.60 -1.17 -3.76
C GLY A 106 5.08 -1.65 -5.12
N ASN A 107 4.93 -2.96 -5.34
CA ASN A 107 4.31 -3.56 -6.52
C ASN A 107 2.79 -3.85 -6.35
N THR A 108 2.16 -3.33 -5.30
CA THR A 108 0.73 -3.49 -4.92
C THR A 108 0.32 -4.82 -4.29
N ASP A 109 1.24 -5.76 -4.11
CA ASP A 109 0.92 -7.03 -3.44
C ASP A 109 0.61 -6.82 -1.96
N ASN A 110 -0.45 -7.44 -1.46
CA ASN A 110 -0.72 -7.50 -0.03
C ASN A 110 0.19 -8.54 0.62
N VAL A 111 1.16 -8.09 1.40
CA VAL A 111 2.16 -8.97 2.03
C VAL A 111 1.77 -9.41 3.43
N PHE A 112 0.91 -8.64 4.11
CA PHE A 112 0.48 -8.96 5.47
C PHE A 112 -0.82 -8.24 5.81
N THR A 113 -1.71 -8.93 6.55
CA THR A 113 -2.93 -8.32 7.07
C THR A 113 -3.22 -8.79 8.50
N LEU A 114 -3.54 -7.82 9.35
CA LEU A 114 -4.03 -8.01 10.71
C LEU A 114 -5.47 -7.50 10.79
N ASN A 115 -6.31 -8.13 11.61
CA ASN A 115 -7.67 -7.68 11.90
C ASN A 115 -7.96 -7.66 13.40
N ASP A 116 -9.13 -7.17 13.78
CA ASP A 116 -9.65 -7.02 15.15
C ASP A 116 -9.56 -8.32 15.99
N ARG A 117 -9.63 -9.49 15.34
CA ARG A 117 -9.47 -10.80 16.00
C ARG A 117 -8.04 -11.09 16.42
N LYS A 118 -7.06 -10.50 15.74
CA LYS A 118 -5.62 -10.65 16.02
C LYS A 118 -5.03 -9.44 16.74
N ILE A 119 -5.71 -8.29 16.75
CA ILE A 119 -5.32 -7.11 17.50
C ILE A 119 -5.66 -7.33 18.98
N GLY A 120 -4.63 -7.37 19.82
CA GLY A 120 -4.79 -7.51 21.28
C GLY A 120 -5.49 -6.30 21.91
N PRO A 121 -5.94 -6.40 23.18
CA PRO A 121 -6.62 -5.31 23.88
C PRO A 121 -5.79 -4.01 23.92
N GLU A 122 -4.47 -4.13 24.03
CA GLU A 122 -3.52 -3.01 24.03
C GLU A 122 -3.20 -2.46 22.64
N GLY A 123 -3.83 -3.00 21.59
CA GLY A 123 -3.49 -2.71 20.19
C GLY A 123 -2.39 -3.63 19.64
N ALA A 124 -1.89 -3.27 18.46
CA ALA A 124 -0.85 -4.02 17.76
C ALA A 124 0.41 -3.17 17.57
N GLN A 125 1.52 -3.64 18.13
CA GLN A 125 2.87 -3.10 17.88
C GLN A 125 3.48 -3.84 16.70
N ILE A 126 3.82 -3.09 15.65
CA ILE A 126 4.28 -3.65 14.39
C ILE A 126 5.61 -3.01 14.00
N MET A 127 6.59 -3.83 13.68
CA MET A 127 7.84 -3.42 13.07
C MET A 127 7.82 -3.77 11.59
N VAL A 128 7.97 -2.78 10.72
CA VAL A 128 8.07 -2.99 9.28
C VAL A 128 9.54 -2.97 8.88
N VAL A 129 9.99 -4.02 8.21
CA VAL A 129 11.39 -4.24 7.81
C VAL A 129 11.52 -4.56 6.34
N SER A 130 12.70 -4.30 5.78
CA SER A 130 13.04 -4.69 4.42
C SER A 130 13.48 -6.15 4.42
N ALA A 131 13.03 -6.95 3.46
CA ALA A 131 13.50 -8.33 3.29
C ALA A 131 15.02 -8.42 3.06
N ARG A 132 15.65 -7.32 2.61
CA ARG A 132 17.11 -7.20 2.45
C ARG A 132 17.86 -7.04 3.77
N SER A 133 17.17 -6.61 4.83
CA SER A 133 17.76 -6.35 6.14
C SER A 133 16.77 -6.81 7.23
N PRO A 134 16.55 -8.13 7.35
CA PRO A 134 15.57 -8.68 8.28
C PRO A 134 15.98 -8.42 9.73
N ILE A 135 14.99 -8.29 10.61
CA ILE A 135 15.18 -8.17 12.06
C ILE A 135 14.38 -9.29 12.73
N ALA A 136 14.96 -9.88 13.78
CA ALA A 136 14.27 -10.87 14.58
C ALA A 136 13.12 -10.24 15.37
N ALA A 137 11.95 -10.88 15.35
CA ALA A 137 10.81 -10.45 16.15
C ALA A 137 11.13 -10.55 17.65
N LYS A 138 10.86 -9.48 18.39
CA LYS A 138 10.84 -9.54 19.86
C LYS A 138 9.55 -10.22 20.32
N PRO A 139 9.51 -10.85 21.51
CA PRO A 139 8.28 -11.42 22.05
C PRO A 139 7.16 -10.38 22.09
N GLY A 140 6.02 -10.70 21.48
CA GLY A 140 4.85 -9.81 21.40
C GLY A 140 4.89 -8.74 20.31
N GLU A 141 5.97 -8.65 19.51
CA GLU A 141 6.07 -7.73 18.37
C GLU A 141 5.72 -8.44 17.06
N VAL A 142 4.86 -7.83 16.24
CA VAL A 142 4.57 -8.31 14.89
C VAL A 142 5.62 -7.74 13.94
N VAL A 143 6.39 -8.58 13.26
CA VAL A 143 7.32 -8.14 12.22
C VAL A 143 6.69 -8.35 10.84
N VAL A 144 6.62 -7.29 10.05
CA VAL A 144 6.14 -7.31 8.66
C VAL A 144 7.33 -7.05 7.74
N SER A 145 7.64 -8.01 6.88
CA SER A 145 8.73 -7.90 5.91
C SER A 145 8.20 -7.46 4.55
N LEU A 146 8.69 -6.34 4.02
CA LEU A 146 8.40 -5.90 2.65
C LEU A 146 9.48 -6.42 1.68
N PRO A 147 9.11 -6.85 0.46
CA PRO A 147 10.06 -7.29 -0.56
C PRO A 147 10.94 -6.16 -1.12
N SER A 148 10.56 -4.90 -0.89
CA SER A 148 11.33 -3.69 -1.24
C SER A 148 11.25 -2.67 -0.11
N ASP A 149 12.00 -1.56 -0.22
CA ASP A 149 11.98 -0.52 0.82
C ASP A 149 10.74 0.38 0.76
N LYS A 150 9.80 0.12 -0.15
CA LYS A 150 8.62 0.95 -0.36
C LYS A 150 7.36 0.12 -0.16
N GLY A 151 6.37 0.72 0.48
CA GLY A 151 5.07 0.11 0.65
C GLY A 151 4.03 1.07 1.21
N LEU A 152 2.84 0.55 1.44
CA LEU A 152 1.73 1.29 2.00
C LEU A 152 1.09 0.50 3.12
N LEU A 153 0.91 1.15 4.26
CA LEU A 153 -0.02 0.69 5.27
C LEU A 153 -1.39 1.32 4.99
N LEU A 154 -2.44 0.49 4.99
CA LEU A 154 -3.83 0.89 4.93
C LEU A 154 -4.59 0.31 6.12
N VAL A 155 -5.08 1.20 6.98
CA VAL A 155 -5.93 0.86 8.13
C VAL A 155 -7.37 1.16 7.77
N ARG A 156 -8.27 0.21 8.03
CA ARG A 156 -9.71 0.35 7.84
C ARG A 156 -10.43 0.11 9.16
N ARG A 157 -11.33 1.01 9.54
CA ARG A 157 -12.19 0.86 10.73
C ARG A 157 -13.65 1.05 10.35
N LEU A 158 -14.55 0.28 10.96
CA LEU A 158 -15.99 0.39 10.74
C LEU A 158 -16.52 1.74 11.26
N ALA A 159 -17.18 2.49 10.38
CA ALA A 159 -17.75 3.81 10.64
C ALA A 159 -18.98 4.08 9.75
N PRO A 160 -20.09 3.32 9.91
CA PRO A 160 -21.28 3.42 9.06
C PRO A 160 -22.16 4.66 9.33
N SER A 161 -21.82 5.47 10.34
CA SER A 161 -22.56 6.68 10.70
C SER A 161 -21.61 7.80 11.15
N ALA A 162 -22.13 9.02 11.25
CA ALA A 162 -21.37 10.18 11.74
C ALA A 162 -20.89 9.97 13.19
N GLU A 163 -21.73 9.37 14.03
CA GLU A 163 -21.43 9.02 15.42
C GLU A 163 -20.34 7.95 15.49
N ALA A 164 -20.43 6.91 14.65
CA ALA A 164 -19.41 5.87 14.56
C ALA A 164 -18.07 6.44 14.08
N PHE A 165 -18.09 7.34 13.10
CA PHE A 165 -16.89 8.02 12.62
C PHE A 165 -16.25 8.91 13.71
N LYS A 166 -17.06 9.63 14.49
CA LYS A 166 -16.58 10.42 15.64
C LYS A 166 -15.91 9.54 16.69
N ARG A 167 -16.45 8.35 16.97
CA ARG A 167 -15.81 7.34 17.83
C ARG A 167 -14.47 6.91 17.25
N VAL A 168 -14.44 6.50 15.97
CA VAL A 168 -13.21 6.07 15.29
C VAL A 168 -12.14 7.17 15.28
N GLN A 169 -12.51 8.45 15.19
CA GLN A 169 -11.56 9.56 15.32
C GLN A 169 -10.83 9.54 16.67
N GLY A 170 -11.53 9.24 17.76
CA GLY A 170 -10.92 9.08 19.09
C GLY A 170 -10.05 7.84 19.18
N GLU A 171 -10.50 6.71 18.65
CA GLU A 171 -9.77 5.43 18.65
C GLU A 171 -8.44 5.54 17.90
N ARG A 172 -8.45 6.18 16.74
CA ARG A 172 -7.27 6.30 15.85
C ARG A 172 -6.29 7.38 16.27
N ALA A 173 -6.65 8.26 17.21
CA ALA A 173 -5.83 9.41 17.62
C ALA A 173 -4.46 9.01 18.22
N LYS A 174 -4.34 7.78 18.73
CA LYS A 174 -3.08 7.23 19.27
C LYS A 174 -2.30 6.41 18.26
N ASP A 175 -2.87 6.10 17.09
CA ASP A 175 -2.17 5.34 16.08
C ASP A 175 -0.98 6.13 15.56
N PHE A 176 0.09 5.44 15.20
CA PHE A 176 1.23 6.09 14.58
C PHE A 176 1.93 5.19 13.57
N CYS A 177 2.67 5.86 12.69
CA CYS A 177 3.65 5.30 11.78
C CYS A 177 4.84 6.24 11.86
N ARG A 178 6.04 5.73 12.17
CA ARG A 178 7.26 6.55 12.30
C ARG A 178 8.52 5.74 12.08
N THR A 179 9.53 6.36 11.51
CA THR A 179 10.88 5.78 11.44
C THR A 179 11.38 5.47 12.86
N VAL A 180 12.06 4.34 13.04
CA VAL A 180 12.73 4.05 14.30
C VAL A 180 13.96 4.96 14.42
N THR A 181 13.92 5.93 15.33
CA THR A 181 15.05 6.84 15.62
C THR A 181 15.94 6.33 16.75
N ASP A 182 15.47 5.35 17.52
CA ASP A 182 16.15 4.91 18.74
C ASP A 182 16.85 3.56 18.50
N GLY A 183 18.19 3.59 18.53
CA GLY A 183 19.07 2.45 18.76
C GLY A 183 19.43 1.60 17.55
N MET A 184 20.48 2.03 16.82
CA MET A 184 21.57 1.10 16.49
C MET A 184 22.28 0.70 17.78
#